data_AF-A0A1W9SR95-F1
#
_entry.id   AF-A0A1W9SR95-F1
#
_cell.length_a   1.000
_cell.length_b   1.000
_cell.length_c   1.000
_cell.angle_alpha   90.00
_cell.angle_beta   90.00
_cell.angle_gamma   90.00
#
_symmetry.space_group_name_H-M   'P 1'
#
loop_
_entity.id
_entity.type
_entity.pdbx_description
1 polymer ?
#
loop_
_entity_poly.entity_id
_entity_poly.type
_entity_poly.pdbx_seq_one_letter_code
_entity_poly.pdbx_strand_id
1 'polypeptide(L)'
;MEIKKVEIPEWAFEFHGHKCPAMPIGYRAGLTAMKKLGVEKASNKELYLFCENGPAHAAACFLDGVMAATGCTYGKGIAKKLNYGKNAIVLVDLKTKNAVRVSMRPEFFEKALN
;
A
#
# COMPACT_ATOMS: atom_id res chain seq x y z
N MET A 1 -9.33 4.49 22.03
CA MET A 1 -9.14 4.95 20.64
C MET A 1 -10.30 4.42 19.82
N GLU A 2 -11.13 5.31 19.29
CA GLU A 2 -12.22 4.92 18.40
C GLU A 2 -11.62 4.45 17.07
N ILE A 3 -11.87 3.18 16.71
CA ILE A 3 -11.39 2.63 15.43
C ILE A 3 -12.35 3.15 14.36
N LYS A 4 -12.00 4.26 13.71
CA LYS A 4 -12.72 4.68 12.49
C LYS A 4 -12.53 3.58 11.45
N LYS A 5 -13.64 3.02 10.99
CA LYS A 5 -13.67 2.00 9.93
C LYS A 5 -13.13 2.67 8.66
N VAL A 6 -12.09 2.09 8.06
CA VAL A 6 -11.62 2.51 6.74
C VAL A 6 -12.58 1.90 5.73
N GLU A 7 -13.31 2.74 5.00
CA GLU A 7 -14.11 2.30 3.86
C GLU A 7 -13.22 2.18 2.63
N ILE A 8 -13.24 1.01 2.00
CA ILE A 8 -12.53 0.74 0.76
C ILE A 8 -13.53 0.94 -0.38
N PRO A 9 -13.25 1.82 -1.35
CA PRO A 9 -14.14 2.03 -2.47
C PRO A 9 -14.37 0.75 -3.29
N GLU A 10 -15.59 0.53 -3.79
CA GLU A 10 -15.92 -0.67 -4.57
C GLU A 10 -15.04 -0.82 -5.82
N TRP A 11 -14.72 0.30 -6.49
CA TRP A 11 -13.84 0.30 -7.66
C TRP A 11 -12.46 -0.31 -7.38
N ALA A 12 -11.97 -0.27 -6.13
CA ALA A 12 -10.69 -0.88 -5.79
C ALA A 12 -10.77 -2.41 -5.87
N PHE A 13 -11.92 -3.01 -5.53
CA PHE A 13 -12.18 -4.43 -5.72
C PHE A 13 -12.42 -4.77 -7.20
N GLU A 14 -13.12 -3.91 -7.94
CA GLU A 14 -13.30 -4.08 -9.39
C GLU A 14 -11.95 -4.09 -10.12
N PHE A 15 -11.07 -3.13 -9.82
CA PHE A 15 -9.71 -3.07 -10.35
C PHE A 15 -8.90 -4.31 -9.98
N HIS A 16 -9.01 -4.78 -8.74
CA HIS A 16 -8.26 -5.94 -8.26
C HIS A 16 -8.82 -7.29 -8.79
N GLY A 17 -10.10 -7.32 -9.15
CA GLY A 17 -10.76 -8.47 -9.78
C GLY A 17 -11.29 -9.54 -8.81
N HIS A 18 -11.02 -9.46 -7.51
CA HIS A 18 -11.59 -10.38 -6.51
C HIS A 18 -11.55 -9.81 -5.09
N LYS A 19 -12.22 -10.48 -4.15
CA LYS A 19 -12.17 -10.14 -2.71
C LYS A 19 -11.15 -11.04 -2.01
N CYS A 20 -10.11 -10.44 -1.46
CA CYS A 20 -9.10 -11.11 -0.63
C CYS A 20 -8.70 -10.21 0.55
N PRO A 21 -8.06 -10.73 1.61
CA PRO A 21 -7.63 -9.91 2.74
C PRO A 21 -6.44 -9.00 2.42
N ALA A 22 -5.57 -9.40 1.48
CA ALA A 22 -4.30 -8.71 1.23
C ALA A 22 -4.46 -7.33 0.57
N MET A 23 -5.37 -7.17 -0.39
CA MET A 23 -5.61 -5.87 -1.05
C MET A 23 -6.11 -4.80 -0.04
N PRO A 24 -7.14 -5.05 0.79
CA PRO A 24 -7.54 -4.15 1.88
C PRO A 24 -6.42 -3.74 2.83
N ILE A 25 -5.54 -4.68 3.19
CA ILE A 25 -4.38 -4.41 4.05
C ILE A 25 -3.42 -3.44 3.34
N GLY A 26 -3.17 -3.65 2.06
CA GLY A 26 -2.39 -2.74 1.22
C GLY A 26 -2.98 -1.33 1.13
N TYR A 27 -4.30 -1.24 0.91
CA TYR A 27 -5.02 0.03 0.87
C TYR A 27 -4.82 0.83 2.18
N ARG A 28 -4.98 0.15 3.31
CA ARG A 28 -4.74 0.75 4.64
C ARG A 28 -3.28 1.15 4.84
N ALA A 29 -2.32 0.37 4.35
CA ALA A 29 -0.90 0.74 4.40
C ALA A 29 -0.62 2.03 3.61
N GLY A 30 -1.20 2.17 2.42
CA GLY A 30 -1.11 3.39 1.60
C GLY A 30 -1.69 4.61 2.31
N LEU A 31 -2.91 4.51 2.85
CA LEU A 31 -3.52 5.58 3.65
C LEU A 31 -2.69 5.96 4.88
N THR A 32 -2.12 4.96 5.55
CA THR A 32 -1.28 5.18 6.75
C THR A 32 0.00 5.95 6.37
N ALA A 33 0.64 5.59 5.26
CA ALA A 33 1.83 6.27 4.77
C ALA A 33 1.53 7.73 4.40
N MET A 34 0.47 7.97 3.63
CA MET A 34 0.03 9.32 3.23
C MET A 34 -0.30 10.19 4.45
N LYS A 35 -1.08 9.66 5.40
CA LYS A 35 -1.40 10.35 6.66
C LYS A 35 -0.16 10.73 7.45
N LYS A 36 0.84 9.84 7.52
CA LYS A 36 2.08 10.10 8.26
C LYS A 36 2.98 11.12 7.57
N LEU A 37 2.99 11.15 6.24
CA LEU A 37 3.72 12.15 5.45
C LEU A 37 2.98 13.50 5.38
N GLY A 38 1.68 13.54 5.64
CA GLY A 38 0.87 14.74 5.46
C GLY A 38 0.64 15.08 3.98
N VAL A 39 0.49 14.05 3.14
CA VAL A 39 0.27 14.19 1.70
C VAL A 39 -1.05 13.57 1.28
N GLU A 40 -1.56 14.01 0.13
CA GLU A 40 -2.76 13.47 -0.50
C GLU A 40 -2.42 12.43 -1.57
N LYS A 41 -3.44 11.75 -2.08
CA LYS A 41 -3.33 10.81 -3.19
C LYS A 41 -2.67 11.48 -4.41
N ALA A 42 -1.67 10.81 -4.99
CA ALA A 42 -0.92 11.32 -6.13
C ALA A 42 -1.77 11.34 -7.41
N SER A 43 -1.95 12.52 -7.97
CA SER A 43 -2.56 12.72 -9.29
C SER A 43 -1.57 12.32 -10.39
N ASN A 44 -0.32 12.73 -10.28
CA ASN A 44 0.76 12.45 -11.23
C ASN A 44 2.02 11.95 -10.51
N LYS A 45 3.17 12.65 -10.66
CA LYS A 45 4.49 12.24 -10.18
C LYS A 45 4.91 12.98 -8.90
N GLU A 46 3.97 13.29 -8.01
CA GLU A 46 4.27 13.97 -6.74
C GLU A 46 4.90 13.03 -5.71
N LEU A 47 4.55 11.74 -5.79
CA LEU A 47 4.97 10.70 -4.86
C LEU A 47 5.69 9.57 -5.61
N TYR A 48 6.59 8.87 -4.91
CA TYR A 48 7.20 7.64 -5.39
C TYR A 48 7.00 6.50 -4.37
N LEU A 49 6.66 5.32 -4.88
CA LEU A 49 6.37 4.14 -4.07
C LEU A 49 7.40 3.04 -4.30
N PHE A 50 7.99 2.56 -3.22
CA PHE A 50 8.69 1.28 -3.19
C PHE A 50 7.87 0.25 -2.42
N CYS A 51 7.64 -0.91 -3.02
CA CYS A 51 6.96 -2.04 -2.39
C CYS A 51 7.95 -3.18 -2.13
N GLU A 52 8.01 -3.65 -0.90
CA GLU A 52 8.95 -4.69 -0.49
C GLU A 52 8.45 -6.12 -0.76
N ASN A 53 7.23 -6.31 -1.26
CA ASN A 53 6.71 -7.64 -1.59
C ASN A 53 7.55 -8.34 -2.67
N GLY A 54 7.59 -9.67 -2.59
CA GLY A 54 8.21 -10.55 -3.58
C GLY A 54 7.33 -10.88 -4.79
N PRO A 55 7.90 -11.52 -5.82
CA PRO A 55 7.17 -12.01 -6.99
C PRO A 55 6.25 -13.21 -6.67
N ALA A 56 6.67 -14.12 -5.78
CA ALA A 56 5.89 -15.29 -5.37
C ALA A 56 5.31 -15.14 -3.94
N HIS A 57 5.02 -13.91 -3.52
CA HIS A 57 4.59 -13.63 -2.16
C HIS A 57 3.09 -13.97 -1.99
N ALA A 58 2.74 -14.74 -0.94
CA ALA A 58 1.35 -15.18 -0.69
C ALA A 58 0.33 -14.03 -0.60
N ALA A 59 0.78 -12.85 -0.16
CA ALA A 59 -0.02 -11.62 -0.10
C ALA A 59 0.29 -10.62 -1.22
N ALA A 60 0.67 -11.07 -2.43
CA ALA A 60 1.06 -10.17 -3.54
C ALA A 60 -0.03 -9.13 -3.91
N CYS A 61 -1.31 -9.45 -3.70
CA CYS A 61 -2.46 -8.54 -3.84
C CYS A 61 -2.34 -7.23 -3.04
N PHE A 62 -1.46 -7.19 -2.03
CA PHE A 62 -1.20 -6.02 -1.21
C PHE A 62 -0.80 -4.79 -2.05
N LEU A 63 -0.01 -4.96 -3.10
CA LEU A 63 0.44 -3.82 -3.91
C LEU A 63 -0.72 -3.13 -4.63
N ASP A 64 -1.72 -3.87 -5.11
CA ASP A 64 -2.88 -3.28 -5.80
C ASP A 64 -3.64 -2.32 -4.88
N GLY A 65 -3.81 -2.71 -3.61
CA GLY A 65 -4.43 -1.87 -2.60
C GLY A 65 -3.61 -0.60 -2.34
N VAL A 66 -2.28 -0.73 -2.23
CA VAL A 66 -1.39 0.43 -2.04
C VAL A 66 -1.51 1.38 -3.23
N MET A 67 -1.46 0.87 -4.47
CA MET A 67 -1.59 1.69 -5.68
C MET A 67 -2.95 2.39 -5.75
N ALA A 68 -4.03 1.68 -5.39
CA ALA A 68 -5.37 2.23 -5.37
C ALA A 68 -5.52 3.37 -4.34
N ALA A 69 -4.90 3.22 -3.16
CA ALA A 69 -4.90 4.23 -2.11
C ALA A 69 -4.04 5.44 -2.47
N THR A 70 -2.78 5.24 -2.82
CA THR A 70 -1.80 6.33 -2.97
C THR A 70 -1.82 6.98 -4.34
N GLY A 71 -2.39 6.32 -5.35
CA GLY A 71 -2.27 6.75 -6.73
C GLY A 71 -0.88 6.51 -7.34
N CYS A 72 0.09 5.97 -6.60
CA CYS A 72 1.38 5.59 -7.16
C CYS A 72 1.24 4.28 -7.93
N THR A 73 0.97 4.36 -9.24
CA THR A 73 0.73 3.18 -10.08
C THR A 73 1.95 2.81 -10.92
N TYR A 74 2.03 1.53 -11.32
CA TYR A 74 3.04 1.06 -12.28
C TYR A 74 2.98 1.81 -13.62
N GLY A 75 1.78 2.02 -14.17
CA GLY A 75 1.60 2.73 -15.44
C GLY A 75 2.14 4.16 -15.43
N LYS A 76 2.12 4.84 -14.27
CA LYS A 76 2.73 6.16 -14.10
C LYS A 76 4.26 6.14 -13.93
N GLY A 77 4.86 4.96 -13.80
CA GLY A 77 6.30 4.79 -13.59
C GLY A 77 6.81 5.22 -12.21
N ILE A 78 5.91 5.35 -11.23
CA ILE A 78 6.18 5.85 -9.87
C ILE A 78 5.96 4.80 -8.78
N ALA A 79 5.91 3.53 -9.18
CA ALA A 79 5.85 2.38 -8.28
C ALA A 79 6.92 1.37 -8.69
N LYS A 80 7.65 0.84 -7.71
CA LYS A 80 8.69 -0.17 -7.91
C LYS A 80 8.58 -1.29 -6.87
N LYS A 81 8.64 -2.54 -7.33
CA LYS A 81 8.84 -3.70 -6.45
C LYS A 81 10.33 -3.88 -6.16
N LEU A 82 10.66 -4.08 -4.89
CA LEU A 82 12.01 -4.35 -4.41
C LEU A 82 12.28 -5.84 -4.19
N ASN A 83 11.24 -6.67 -4.16
CA ASN A 83 11.34 -8.13 -4.04
C ASN A 83 11.98 -8.64 -2.74
N TYR A 84 11.85 -7.92 -1.63
CA TYR A 84 12.39 -8.34 -0.33
C TYR A 84 11.52 -9.36 0.43
N GLY A 85 10.34 -9.69 -0.11
CA GLY A 85 9.42 -10.64 0.51
C GLY A 85 8.71 -10.10 1.76
N LYS A 86 8.59 -8.78 1.91
CA LYS A 86 7.93 -8.15 3.08
C LYS A 86 6.64 -7.47 2.68
N ASN A 87 5.60 -7.61 3.51
CA ASN A 87 4.39 -6.77 3.43
C ASN A 87 4.67 -5.37 3.98
N ALA A 88 5.49 -4.61 3.25
CA ALA A 88 5.91 -3.27 3.61
C ALA A 88 6.05 -2.37 2.38
N ILE A 89 5.92 -1.06 2.60
CA ILE A 89 6.11 -0.03 1.60
C ILE A 89 7.00 1.09 2.13
N VAL A 90 7.66 1.79 1.22
CA VAL A 90 8.21 3.12 1.45
C VAL A 90 7.51 4.08 0.49
N LEU A 91 6.81 5.07 1.05
CA LEU A 91 6.26 6.18 0.28
C LEU A 91 7.18 7.38 0.43
N VAL A 92 7.49 8.04 -0.68
CA VAL A 92 8.38 9.20 -0.73
C VAL A 92 7.60 10.38 -1.30
N ASP A 93 7.61 11.50 -0.59
CA ASP A 93 7.19 12.79 -1.14
C ASP A 93 8.36 13.44 -1.86
N LEU A 94 8.24 13.60 -3.18
CA LEU A 94 9.33 14.12 -4.01
C LEU A 94 9.53 15.63 -3.82
N LYS A 95 8.52 16.36 -3.31
CA LYS A 95 8.64 17.79 -3.02
C LYS A 95 9.47 18.02 -1.76
N THR A 96 9.13 17.35 -0.66
CA THR A 96 9.83 17.53 0.63
C THR A 96 11.05 16.62 0.79
N LYS A 97 11.20 15.61 -0.06
CA LYS A 97 12.21 14.53 0.03
C LYS A 97 12.10 13.70 1.31
N ASN A 98 10.97 13.78 2.01
CA ASN A 98 10.68 12.93 3.16
C ASN A 98 10.14 11.58 2.71
N ALA A 99 10.42 10.55 3.51
CA ALA A 99 9.94 9.20 3.25
C ALA A 99 9.37 8.59 4.53
N VAL A 100 8.32 7.77 4.37
CA VAL A 100 7.75 6.96 5.45
C VAL A 100 7.74 5.52 5.00
N ARG A 101 8.31 4.66 5.85
CA ARG A 101 8.19 3.21 5.72
C ARG A 101 7.04 2.71 6.59
N VAL A 102 6.10 1.97 5.98
CA VAL A 102 5.01 1.28 6.68
C VAL A 102 5.21 -0.22 6.50
N SER A 103 5.20 -0.96 7.61
CA SER A 103 5.28 -2.42 7.61
C SER A 103 4.08 -3.00 8.34
N MET A 104 3.51 -4.07 7.81
CA MET A 104 2.57 -4.87 8.58
C MET A 104 3.28 -5.46 9.79
N ARG A 105 2.58 -5.46 10.93
CA ARG A 105 3.05 -6.12 12.15
C ARG A 105 3.07 -7.63 11.93
N PRO A 106 4.20 -8.33 12.12
CA PRO A 106 4.29 -9.77 11.93
C PRO A 106 3.24 -10.56 12.71
N GLU A 107 2.98 -10.15 13.96
CA GLU A 107 2.05 -10.82 14.88
C GLU A 107 0.59 -10.76 14.39
N PHE A 108 0.25 -9.74 13.59
CA PHE A 108 -1.07 -9.66 12.97
C PHE A 108 -1.22 -10.68 11.84
N PHE A 109 -0.15 -10.86 11.05
CA PHE A 109 -0.18 -11.78 9.91
C PHE A 109 -0.13 -13.24 10.37
N GLU A 110 0.67 -13.54 11.39
CA GLU A 110 0.75 -14.86 12.01
C GLU A 110 -0.62 -15.33 12.54
N LYS A 111 -1.35 -14.45 13.24
CA LYS A 111 -2.71 -14.74 13.73
C LYS A 111 -3.74 -15.00 12.62
N ALA A 112 -3.47 -14.59 11.39
CA ALA A 112 -4.37 -14.84 10.26
C ALA A 112 -4.08 -16.18 9.57
N LEU A 113 -2.97 -16.84 9.90
CA LEU A 113 -2.55 -18.14 9.35
C LEU A 113 -2.89 -19.31 10.29
N ASN A 114 -3.25 -19.02 11.55
CA ASN A 114 -3.65 -19.97 12.58
C ASN A 114 -5.15 -19.84 12.88
#